data_AF-A0A1I0F9M8-F1
#
_entry.id   AF-A0A1I0F9M8-F1
#
_cell.length_a   1.000
_cell.length_b   1.000
_cell.length_c   1.000
_cell.angle_alpha   90.00
_cell.angle_beta   90.00
_cell.angle_gamma   90.00
#
_symmetry.space_group_name_H-M   'P 1'
#
loop_
_entity.id
_entity.type
_entity.pdbx_description
1 polymer ?
#
loop_
_entity_poly.entity_id
_entity_poly.type
_entity_poly.pdbx_seq_one_letter_code
_entity_poly.pdbx_strand_id
1 'polypeptide(L)'
;MKKIQYTNCYKDKSIFSINNFYFYEAETKQPPVPLFHMRILNHFDSELDIHLWIDELHENICFLLESPVELTELIKKYESDNPFRETCLFHDLRTNYIDIINLQNDNIEDNIIFVGYSIQEEYTCFSIKAFSFQGLFDFWSLVNKYCENNEIEIEYKENIKWMQFEKCLLKDTNFSRTDFHSQFLEKTLEHEYSNFFLQAFREIDNNGFLHDSFFDKEVIINNHRTKLRQINQFTKYFSAYWKTEIPTKETSRSVICLYDEILNDENRQKVVYTMKPYLMQYYQLHWFEDFCSSLLKKINTKHFKIEHILTNREFNFFEDPETGQRREIDILLGVSNDKKYRTIAIECKKTISHSEIKKTNDKIKNRIFKAGFNAIDAYIHIGFNNNDVVFDKTINNSSIEYKLDLLQCQESEQVDDAPYYAIAIKSREDFESKLKFIISDIFEQW
;
A
#
# COMPACT_ATOMS: atom_id res chain seq x y z
N MET A 1 0.94 3.71 -26.12
CA MET A 1 -0.52 3.97 -26.04
C MET A 1 -0.74 5.44 -26.35
N LYS A 2 -1.92 5.84 -26.83
CA LYS A 2 -2.24 7.26 -27.06
C LYS A 2 -2.99 7.83 -25.87
N LYS A 3 -2.64 9.05 -25.47
CA LYS A 3 -3.33 9.85 -24.44
C LYS A 3 -3.58 11.25 -25.00
N ILE A 4 -4.65 11.88 -24.54
CA ILE A 4 -4.92 13.29 -24.82
C ILE A 4 -4.19 14.15 -23.79
N GLN A 5 -3.39 15.08 -24.30
CA GLN A 5 -2.67 16.10 -23.55
C GLN A 5 -3.12 17.48 -24.03
N TYR A 6 -2.68 18.53 -23.36
CA TYR A 6 -2.95 19.89 -23.81
C TYR A 6 -1.72 20.78 -23.69
N THR A 7 -1.76 21.95 -24.33
CA THR A 7 -0.74 22.99 -24.21
C THR A 7 -1.40 24.36 -24.29
N ASN A 8 -0.80 25.37 -23.65
CA ASN A 8 -1.22 26.77 -23.75
C ASN A 8 -0.64 27.49 -24.99
N CYS A 9 0.15 26.78 -25.79
CA CYS A 9 0.76 27.28 -27.01
C CYS A 9 0.05 26.69 -28.24
N TYR A 10 -0.07 27.49 -29.30
CA TYR A 10 -0.70 27.04 -30.54
C TYR A 10 -0.05 25.74 -31.06
N LYS A 11 -0.89 24.80 -31.51
CA LYS A 11 -0.44 23.50 -32.01
C LYS A 11 -1.22 23.08 -33.25
N ASP A 12 -0.54 23.01 -34.39
CA ASP A 12 -1.09 22.65 -35.71
C ASP A 12 -1.83 21.31 -35.79
N LYS A 13 -1.66 20.42 -34.79
CA LYS A 13 -2.33 19.10 -34.71
C LYS A 13 -3.29 18.99 -33.51
N SER A 14 -3.82 20.11 -33.03
CA SER A 14 -4.84 20.09 -31.99
C SER A 14 -6.13 19.46 -32.52
N ILE A 15 -6.73 18.62 -31.70
CA ILE A 15 -8.03 17.97 -31.90
C ILE A 15 -9.14 19.00 -31.76
N PHE A 16 -9.01 19.84 -30.74
CA PHE A 16 -9.87 20.98 -30.46
C PHE A 16 -9.10 21.96 -29.57
N SER A 17 -9.66 23.15 -29.40
CA SER A 17 -9.14 24.18 -28.51
C SER A 17 -10.26 24.79 -27.69
N ILE A 18 -9.96 25.17 -26.46
CA ILE A 18 -10.84 25.91 -25.56
C ILE A 18 -10.02 27.09 -25.03
N ASN A 19 -10.46 28.31 -25.34
CA ASN A 19 -9.68 29.53 -25.13
C ASN A 19 -8.26 29.39 -25.71
N ASN A 20 -7.23 29.56 -24.88
CA ASN A 20 -5.81 29.42 -25.23
C ASN A 20 -5.25 28.01 -25.01
N PHE A 21 -6.08 27.02 -24.67
CA PHE A 21 -5.66 25.64 -24.46
C PHE A 21 -5.95 24.77 -25.69
N TYR A 22 -4.93 24.08 -26.19
CA TYR A 22 -4.98 23.25 -27.38
C TYR A 22 -4.77 21.79 -27.00
N PHE A 23 -5.77 20.95 -27.27
CA PHE A 23 -5.75 19.53 -26.89
C PHE A 23 -5.27 18.67 -28.06
N TYR A 24 -4.38 17.72 -27.81
CA TYR A 24 -3.77 16.89 -28.85
C TYR A 24 -3.51 15.46 -28.37
N GLU A 25 -3.47 14.51 -29.30
CA GLU A 25 -3.07 13.14 -29.02
C GLU A 25 -1.54 13.01 -29.00
N ALA A 26 -1.02 12.43 -27.93
CA ALA A 26 0.39 12.10 -27.80
C ALA A 26 0.57 10.61 -27.55
N GLU A 27 1.65 10.04 -28.10
CA GLU A 27 2.11 8.73 -27.67
C GLU A 27 2.74 8.84 -26.28
N THR A 28 2.27 8.02 -25.36
CA THR A 28 2.79 7.94 -24.00
C THR A 28 2.88 6.50 -23.51
N LYS A 29 3.80 6.30 -22.57
CA LYS A 29 3.93 5.07 -21.78
C LYS A 29 3.08 5.13 -20.51
N GLN A 30 2.67 6.32 -20.07
CA GLN A 30 1.84 6.51 -18.87
C GLN A 30 0.35 6.34 -19.19
N PRO A 31 -0.42 5.61 -18.36
CA PRO A 31 -1.87 5.57 -18.48
C PRO A 31 -2.50 6.97 -18.28
N PRO A 32 -3.65 7.26 -18.93
CA PRO A 32 -4.39 8.47 -18.63
C PRO A 32 -4.85 8.48 -17.17
N VAL A 33 -5.08 9.68 -16.63
CA VAL A 33 -5.78 9.80 -15.33
C VAL A 33 -7.19 9.18 -15.50
N PRO A 34 -7.58 8.22 -14.65
CA PRO A 34 -8.91 7.63 -14.67
C PRO A 34 -9.97 8.68 -14.37
N LEU A 35 -11.20 8.42 -14.80
CA LEU A 35 -12.34 9.26 -14.49
C LEU A 35 -12.69 9.06 -13.01
N PHE A 36 -12.79 10.15 -12.25
CA PHE A 36 -13.18 10.10 -10.85
C PHE A 36 -14.68 10.39 -10.71
N HIS A 37 -15.38 9.52 -9.98
CA HIS A 37 -16.82 9.63 -9.80
C HIS A 37 -17.16 9.85 -8.33
N MET A 38 -18.00 10.84 -8.08
CA MET A 38 -18.53 11.13 -6.76
C MET A 38 -20.00 11.54 -6.84
N ARG A 39 -20.70 11.48 -5.72
CA ARG A 39 -22.02 12.05 -5.52
C ARG A 39 -21.96 12.99 -4.34
N ILE A 40 -22.57 14.15 -4.50
CA ILE A 40 -22.78 15.09 -3.41
C ILE A 40 -24.25 15.00 -3.04
N LEU A 41 -24.53 14.66 -1.79
CA LEU A 41 -25.88 14.56 -1.25
C LEU A 41 -26.35 15.96 -0.87
N ASN A 42 -26.50 16.78 -1.90
CA ASN A 42 -27.02 18.14 -1.83
C ASN A 42 -27.96 18.38 -3.00
N HIS A 43 -28.99 19.18 -2.75
CA HIS A 43 -29.94 19.59 -3.78
C HIS A 43 -29.40 20.82 -4.50
N PHE A 44 -29.40 20.77 -5.83
CA PHE A 44 -29.12 21.91 -6.70
C PHE A 44 -30.32 22.06 -7.64
N ASP A 45 -30.87 23.26 -7.77
CA ASP A 45 -32.07 23.50 -8.58
C ASP A 45 -31.75 23.51 -10.08
N SER A 46 -30.53 23.94 -10.44
CA SER A 46 -30.08 24.13 -11.80
C SER A 46 -28.58 23.91 -11.97
N GLU A 47 -28.15 23.77 -13.23
CA GLU A 47 -26.74 23.69 -13.61
C GLU A 47 -25.94 24.93 -13.21
N LEU A 48 -26.59 26.10 -13.13
CA LEU A 48 -25.98 27.35 -12.69
C LEU A 48 -25.67 27.34 -11.20
N ASP A 49 -26.47 26.67 -10.37
CA ASP A 49 -26.19 26.57 -8.94
C ASP A 49 -24.93 25.74 -8.68
N ILE A 50 -24.69 24.71 -9.48
CA ILE A 50 -23.45 23.93 -9.44
C ILE A 50 -22.25 24.76 -9.89
N HIS A 51 -22.41 25.55 -10.96
CA HIS A 51 -21.37 26.44 -11.45
C HIS A 51 -20.93 27.45 -10.37
N LEU A 52 -21.90 28.09 -9.72
CA LEU A 52 -21.65 29.00 -8.60
C LEU A 52 -21.02 28.27 -7.42
N TRP A 53 -21.49 27.07 -7.09
CA TRP A 53 -20.91 26.27 -6.02
C TRP A 53 -19.45 25.91 -6.30
N ILE A 54 -19.08 25.58 -7.55
CA ILE A 54 -17.69 25.34 -7.94
C ILE A 54 -16.84 26.62 -7.80
N ASP A 55 -17.39 27.79 -8.16
CA ASP A 55 -16.72 29.10 -8.01
C ASP A 55 -16.44 29.41 -6.52
N GLU A 56 -17.36 29.04 -5.63
CA GLU A 56 -17.24 29.23 -4.18
C GLU A 56 -16.18 28.33 -3.51
N LEU A 57 -15.71 27.26 -4.18
CA LEU A 57 -14.73 26.35 -3.60
C LEU A 57 -13.38 27.04 -3.33
N HIS A 58 -12.92 27.88 -4.27
CA HIS A 58 -11.65 28.62 -4.15
C HIS A 58 -11.49 29.69 -5.24
N GLU A 59 -10.88 30.82 -4.90
CA GLU A 59 -10.56 31.94 -5.81
C GLU A 59 -9.60 31.60 -6.97
N ASN A 60 -8.97 30.42 -6.95
CA ASN A 60 -7.98 30.01 -7.95
C ASN A 60 -8.63 29.19 -9.10
N ILE A 61 -9.93 28.91 -8.98
CA ILE A 61 -10.68 28.22 -10.02
C ILE A 61 -11.05 29.24 -11.09
N CYS A 62 -10.64 28.97 -12.33
CA CYS A 62 -10.97 29.81 -13.48
C CYS A 62 -11.77 29.02 -14.49
N PHE A 63 -13.02 29.40 -14.73
CA PHE A 63 -13.83 28.78 -15.78
C PHE A 63 -13.31 29.14 -17.17
N LEU A 64 -13.27 28.14 -18.05
CA LEU A 64 -12.92 28.30 -19.46
C LEU A 64 -14.14 28.44 -20.36
N LEU A 65 -15.34 28.17 -19.82
CA LEU A 65 -16.63 28.37 -20.46
C LEU A 65 -17.38 29.47 -19.70
N GLU A 66 -18.17 30.29 -20.41
CA GLU A 66 -18.95 31.37 -19.80
C GLU A 66 -20.11 30.85 -18.93
N SER A 67 -20.59 29.65 -19.22
CA SER A 67 -21.65 28.96 -18.49
C SER A 67 -21.49 27.45 -18.68
N PRO A 68 -22.16 26.63 -17.84
CA PRO A 68 -22.30 25.21 -18.10
C PRO A 68 -22.88 24.94 -19.49
N VAL A 69 -22.45 23.85 -20.11
CA VAL A 69 -22.94 23.44 -21.44
C VAL A 69 -23.44 22.00 -21.38
N GLU A 70 -24.49 21.69 -22.13
CA GLU A 70 -24.91 20.30 -22.31
C GLU A 70 -23.78 19.47 -22.94
N LEU A 71 -23.47 18.32 -22.34
CA LEU A 71 -22.39 17.45 -22.81
C LEU A 71 -22.58 17.03 -24.27
N THR A 72 -23.84 16.83 -24.69
CA THR A 72 -24.17 16.44 -26.07
C THR A 72 -23.84 17.55 -27.08
N GLU A 73 -23.96 18.83 -26.68
CA GLU A 73 -23.58 19.96 -27.52
C GLU A 73 -22.06 20.06 -27.67
N LEU A 74 -21.32 19.79 -26.60
CA LEU A 74 -19.85 19.73 -26.66
C LEU A 74 -19.33 18.58 -27.51
N ILE A 75 -19.92 17.38 -27.40
CA ILE A 75 -19.61 16.25 -28.28
C ILE A 75 -19.87 16.64 -29.74
N LYS A 76 -21.02 17.25 -30.04
CA LYS A 76 -21.32 17.74 -31.39
C LYS A 76 -20.30 18.77 -31.86
N LYS A 77 -19.95 19.73 -31.02
CA LYS A 77 -19.01 20.82 -31.37
C LYS A 77 -17.58 20.33 -31.59
N TYR A 78 -17.09 19.40 -30.78
CA TYR A 78 -15.67 19.05 -30.73
C TYR A 78 -15.33 17.64 -31.22
N GLU A 79 -16.29 16.71 -31.30
CA GLU A 79 -16.00 15.33 -31.72
C GLU A 79 -16.72 14.90 -33.00
N SER A 80 -17.83 15.53 -33.41
CA SER A 80 -18.64 15.05 -34.54
C SER A 80 -17.90 15.03 -35.89
N ASP A 81 -17.01 15.98 -36.12
CA ASP A 81 -16.22 16.09 -37.36
C ASP A 81 -14.87 15.36 -37.28
N ASN A 82 -14.56 14.75 -36.13
CA ASN A 82 -13.29 14.07 -35.93
C ASN A 82 -13.34 12.62 -36.44
N PRO A 83 -12.25 12.10 -37.05
CA PRO A 83 -12.15 10.69 -37.41
C PRO A 83 -12.40 9.80 -36.18
N PHE A 84 -12.98 8.62 -36.36
CA PHE A 84 -13.21 7.68 -35.27
C PHE A 84 -11.91 7.40 -34.50
N ARG A 85 -11.97 7.48 -33.16
CA ARG A 85 -10.82 7.32 -32.27
C ARG A 85 -11.12 6.35 -31.16
N GLU A 86 -10.07 5.72 -30.65
CA GLU A 86 -10.19 4.82 -29.50
C GLU A 86 -10.33 5.58 -28.17
N THR A 87 -9.94 6.86 -28.11
CA THR A 87 -9.97 7.69 -26.90
C THR A 87 -11.00 8.81 -27.01
N CYS A 88 -12.11 8.65 -26.29
CA CYS A 88 -13.19 9.62 -26.14
C CYS A 88 -12.92 10.57 -24.96
N LEU A 89 -13.18 11.88 -25.10
CA LEU A 89 -13.08 12.84 -23.99
C LEU A 89 -14.38 12.97 -23.20
N PHE A 90 -15.50 13.00 -23.93
CA PHE A 90 -16.78 13.46 -23.41
C PHE A 90 -17.82 12.34 -23.25
N HIS A 91 -17.43 11.07 -23.33
CA HIS A 91 -18.39 9.95 -23.40
C HIS A 91 -18.69 9.34 -22.03
N ASP A 92 -19.45 10.08 -21.22
CA ASP A 92 -20.21 9.51 -20.10
C ASP A 92 -21.69 9.85 -20.30
N LEU A 93 -22.46 8.90 -20.84
CA LEU A 93 -23.89 9.08 -21.16
C LEU A 93 -24.76 9.41 -19.94
N ARG A 94 -24.23 9.28 -18.73
CA ARG A 94 -24.93 9.63 -17.49
C ARG A 94 -24.69 11.09 -17.07
N THR A 95 -23.82 11.81 -17.77
CA THR A 95 -23.49 13.21 -17.54
C THR A 95 -24.32 14.10 -18.46
N ASN A 96 -25.06 15.05 -17.90
CA ASN A 96 -25.92 15.97 -18.65
C ASN A 96 -25.18 17.26 -19.01
N TYR A 97 -24.46 17.82 -18.05
CA TYR A 97 -23.77 19.11 -18.17
C TYR A 97 -22.29 18.98 -17.85
N ILE A 98 -21.51 19.97 -18.25
CA ILE A 98 -20.08 20.01 -17.97
C ILE A 98 -19.60 21.46 -17.85
N ASP A 99 -18.79 21.68 -16.82
CA ASP A 99 -17.92 22.84 -16.68
C ASP A 99 -16.48 22.44 -17.01
N ILE A 100 -15.72 23.39 -17.53
CA ILE A 100 -14.29 23.21 -17.79
C ILE A 100 -13.56 24.30 -17.04
N ILE A 101 -12.72 23.90 -16.09
CA ILE A 101 -11.99 24.80 -15.22
C ILE A 101 -10.49 24.63 -15.39
N ASN A 102 -9.77 25.71 -15.10
CA ASN A 102 -8.33 25.71 -14.87
C ASN A 102 -8.09 26.03 -13.40
N LEU A 103 -7.45 25.12 -12.67
CA LEU A 103 -7.03 25.38 -11.30
C LEU A 103 -5.67 26.10 -11.33
N GLN A 104 -5.66 27.41 -11.05
CA GLN A 104 -4.43 28.19 -11.07
C GLN A 104 -3.52 27.78 -9.90
N ASN A 105 -2.44 27.08 -10.22
CA ASN A 105 -1.38 26.70 -9.28
C ASN A 105 -0.05 26.69 -10.02
N ASP A 106 0.87 27.57 -9.61
CA ASP A 106 2.18 27.77 -10.26
C ASP A 106 3.05 26.49 -10.26
N ASN A 107 2.75 25.52 -9.40
CA ASN A 107 3.54 24.31 -9.21
C ASN A 107 3.07 23.10 -10.01
N ILE A 108 1.95 23.18 -10.73
CA ILE A 108 1.35 22.00 -11.37
C ILE A 108 1.21 22.21 -12.86
N GLU A 109 1.89 21.35 -13.63
CA GLU A 109 1.63 21.18 -15.05
C GLU A 109 0.31 20.42 -15.24
N ASP A 110 -0.48 20.79 -16.24
CA ASP A 110 -1.73 20.09 -16.62
C ASP A 110 -2.97 20.25 -15.68
N ASN A 111 -3.26 21.46 -15.19
CA ASN A 111 -4.41 21.82 -14.30
C ASN A 111 -5.80 22.03 -14.94
N ILE A 112 -6.02 21.59 -16.17
CA ILE A 112 -7.37 21.63 -16.72
C ILE A 112 -8.17 20.46 -16.14
N ILE A 113 -9.39 20.75 -15.67
CA ILE A 113 -10.30 19.77 -15.12
C ILE A 113 -11.65 19.93 -15.79
N PHE A 114 -12.16 18.81 -16.27
CA PHE A 114 -13.49 18.70 -16.85
C PHE A 114 -14.41 18.16 -15.75
N VAL A 115 -15.37 18.98 -15.34
CA VAL A 115 -16.31 18.70 -14.26
C VAL A 115 -17.66 18.40 -14.88
N GLY A 116 -17.89 17.13 -15.21
CA GLY A 116 -19.18 16.67 -15.69
C GLY A 116 -20.14 16.43 -14.53
N TYR A 117 -21.42 16.78 -14.68
CA TYR A 117 -22.42 16.51 -13.65
C TYR A 117 -23.84 16.28 -14.18
N SER A 118 -24.64 15.64 -13.33
CA SER A 118 -26.07 15.39 -13.53
C SER A 118 -26.82 15.55 -12.21
N ILE A 119 -27.77 16.47 -12.21
CA ILE A 119 -28.64 16.77 -11.07
C ILE A 119 -29.70 15.67 -10.98
N GLN A 120 -29.86 15.09 -9.79
CA GLN A 120 -30.99 14.25 -9.41
C GLN A 120 -31.75 14.93 -8.28
N GLU A 121 -32.93 14.39 -7.95
CA GLU A 121 -33.80 14.97 -6.92
C GLU A 121 -33.11 15.05 -5.54
N GLU A 122 -32.39 14.00 -5.14
CA GLU A 122 -31.78 13.88 -3.80
C GLU A 122 -30.26 14.08 -3.76
N TYR A 123 -29.59 14.08 -4.91
CA TYR A 123 -28.13 14.18 -5.00
C TYR A 123 -27.68 14.65 -6.39
N THR A 124 -26.44 15.09 -6.49
CA THR A 124 -25.80 15.38 -7.79
C THR A 124 -24.66 14.41 -8.05
N CYS A 125 -24.68 13.76 -9.21
CA CYS A 125 -23.59 12.94 -9.70
C CYS A 125 -22.52 13.81 -10.36
N PHE A 126 -21.26 13.55 -10.06
CA PHE A 126 -20.10 14.18 -10.71
C PHE A 126 -19.21 13.13 -11.38
N SER A 127 -18.68 13.50 -12.54
CA SER A 127 -17.71 12.76 -13.34
C SER A 127 -16.55 13.71 -13.67
N ILE A 128 -15.45 13.56 -12.94
CA ILE A 128 -14.30 14.47 -12.98
C ILE A 128 -13.19 13.86 -13.84
N LYS A 129 -12.87 14.54 -14.95
CA LYS A 129 -11.75 14.18 -15.82
C LYS A 129 -10.64 15.22 -15.69
N ALA A 130 -9.52 14.81 -15.12
CA ALA A 130 -8.30 15.62 -15.04
C ALA A 130 -7.22 15.11 -16.01
N PHE A 131 -6.21 15.94 -16.26
CA PHE A 131 -5.06 15.59 -17.10
C PHE A 131 -3.80 15.28 -16.29
N SER A 132 -3.72 15.78 -15.05
CA SER A 132 -2.76 15.41 -14.00
C SER A 132 -3.47 14.81 -12.77
N PHE A 133 -2.80 13.90 -12.05
CA PHE A 133 -3.33 13.36 -10.79
C PHE A 133 -3.26 14.38 -9.67
N GLN A 134 -2.23 15.24 -9.66
CA GLN A 134 -2.12 16.32 -8.69
C GLN A 134 -3.28 17.30 -8.83
N GLY A 135 -3.63 17.73 -10.05
CA GLY A 135 -4.79 18.59 -10.26
C GLY A 135 -6.11 17.95 -9.81
N LEU A 136 -6.28 16.65 -10.03
CA LEU A 136 -7.44 15.91 -9.52
C LEU A 136 -7.47 15.89 -7.98
N PHE A 137 -6.32 15.67 -7.34
CA PHE A 137 -6.18 15.61 -5.89
C PHE A 137 -6.45 16.95 -5.23
N ASP A 138 -5.92 18.04 -5.78
CA ASP A 138 -6.13 19.39 -5.29
C ASP A 138 -7.62 19.78 -5.39
N PHE A 139 -8.24 19.55 -6.56
CA PHE A 139 -9.66 19.81 -6.76
C PHE A 139 -10.53 18.99 -5.81
N TRP A 140 -10.25 17.69 -5.65
CA TRP A 140 -10.93 16.85 -4.67
C TRP A 140 -10.77 17.38 -3.24
N SER A 141 -9.58 17.87 -2.88
CA SER A 141 -9.32 18.42 -1.54
C SER A 141 -10.13 19.69 -1.28
N LEU A 142 -10.30 20.54 -2.29
CA LEU A 142 -11.18 21.72 -2.20
C LEU A 142 -12.64 21.31 -1.99
N VAL A 143 -13.15 20.37 -2.79
CA VAL A 143 -14.51 19.83 -2.66
C VAL A 143 -14.72 19.23 -1.27
N ASN A 144 -13.81 18.35 -0.83
CA ASN A 144 -13.92 17.66 0.44
C ASN A 144 -13.91 18.65 1.61
N LYS A 145 -13.01 19.65 1.59
CA LYS A 145 -12.95 20.70 2.62
C LYS A 145 -14.23 21.53 2.65
N TYR A 146 -14.77 21.92 1.50
CA TYR A 146 -16.03 22.67 1.43
C TYR A 146 -17.18 21.85 2.00
N CYS A 147 -17.33 20.59 1.58
CA CYS A 147 -18.40 19.72 2.05
C CYS A 147 -18.26 19.41 3.54
N GLU A 148 -17.06 19.17 4.06
CA GLU A 148 -16.81 19.00 5.49
C GLU A 148 -17.23 20.25 6.30
N ASN A 149 -16.86 21.44 5.85
CA ASN A 149 -17.22 22.71 6.51
C ASN A 149 -18.73 22.99 6.51
N ASN A 150 -19.46 22.43 5.55
CA ASN A 150 -20.90 22.64 5.39
C ASN A 150 -21.74 21.40 5.76
N GLU A 151 -21.12 20.39 6.37
CA GLU A 151 -21.79 19.12 6.76
C GLU A 151 -22.49 18.41 5.59
N ILE A 152 -21.97 18.57 4.37
CA ILE A 152 -22.50 17.94 3.15
C ILE A 152 -21.87 16.56 2.99
N GLU A 153 -22.70 15.54 2.80
CA GLU A 153 -22.22 14.18 2.58
C GLU A 153 -21.75 13.95 1.14
N ILE A 154 -20.60 13.29 0.99
CA ILE A 154 -20.04 12.87 -0.29
C ILE A 154 -19.94 11.35 -0.33
N GLU A 155 -20.45 10.74 -1.40
CA GLU A 155 -20.22 9.33 -1.73
C GLU A 155 -19.26 9.22 -2.91
N TYR A 156 -18.30 8.32 -2.84
CA TYR A 156 -17.43 7.98 -3.97
C TYR A 156 -17.14 6.48 -3.97
N LYS A 157 -16.93 5.92 -5.16
CA LYS A 157 -16.73 4.48 -5.33
C LYS A 157 -15.32 4.03 -4.96
N GLU A 158 -14.33 4.84 -5.34
CA GLU A 158 -12.91 4.55 -5.17
C GLU A 158 -12.23 5.77 -4.55
N ASN A 159 -11.37 5.58 -3.56
CA ASN A 159 -10.67 6.68 -2.93
C ASN A 159 -9.56 7.21 -3.86
N ILE A 160 -9.45 8.52 -3.98
CA ILE A 160 -8.48 9.17 -4.88
C ILE A 160 -7.02 8.79 -4.59
N LYS A 161 -6.63 8.64 -3.31
CA LYS A 161 -5.28 8.22 -2.92
C LYS A 161 -5.01 6.80 -3.43
N TRP A 162 -6.01 5.92 -3.35
CA TRP A 162 -5.90 4.56 -3.85
C TRP A 162 -5.70 4.51 -5.37
N MET A 163 -6.49 5.30 -6.10
CA MET A 163 -6.35 5.44 -7.57
C MET A 163 -4.95 5.92 -7.98
N GLN A 164 -4.32 6.78 -7.17
CA GLN A 164 -2.96 7.25 -7.41
C GLN A 164 -1.91 6.13 -7.31
N PHE A 165 -2.06 5.21 -6.34
CA PHE A 165 -1.20 4.03 -6.24
C PHE A 165 -1.35 3.08 -7.43
N GLU A 166 -2.58 2.86 -7.89
CA GLU A 166 -2.84 1.98 -9.03
C GLU A 166 -2.21 2.50 -10.32
N LYS A 167 -2.13 3.83 -10.51
CA LYS A 167 -1.38 4.42 -11.62
C LYS A 167 0.13 4.21 -11.51
N CYS A 168 0.69 4.30 -10.31
CA CYS A 168 2.12 4.16 -10.08
C CYS A 168 2.61 2.70 -10.11
N LEU A 169 1.68 1.74 -10.15
CA LEU A 169 1.96 0.32 -10.07
C LEU A 169 2.69 -0.19 -11.33
N LEU A 170 3.82 -0.86 -11.13
CA LEU A 170 4.56 -1.53 -12.19
C LEU A 170 4.03 -2.94 -12.42
N LYS A 171 4.20 -3.47 -13.64
CA LYS A 171 3.79 -4.85 -13.97
C LYS A 171 4.56 -5.87 -13.13
N ASP A 172 3.81 -6.80 -12.53
CA ASP A 172 4.29 -7.83 -11.61
C ASP A 172 5.49 -8.63 -12.14
N THR A 173 6.54 -8.72 -11.32
CA THR A 173 7.54 -9.80 -11.36
C THR A 173 7.35 -10.66 -10.11
N ASN A 174 6.19 -11.32 -9.98
CA ASN A 174 5.90 -12.08 -8.76
C ASN A 174 6.79 -13.32 -8.62
N PHE A 175 7.26 -13.56 -7.40
CA PHE A 175 7.77 -14.86 -6.97
C PHE A 175 6.70 -15.94 -7.14
N SER A 176 7.05 -17.05 -7.82
CA SER A 176 6.14 -18.18 -7.98
C SER A 176 6.09 -19.00 -6.69
N ARG A 177 4.95 -18.94 -5.98
CA ARG A 177 4.70 -19.78 -4.81
C ARG A 177 4.36 -21.21 -5.25
N THR A 178 4.94 -22.19 -4.57
CA THR A 178 4.58 -23.61 -4.75
C THR A 178 3.49 -24.01 -3.77
N ASP A 179 2.80 -25.12 -4.02
CA ASP A 179 1.82 -25.68 -3.07
C ASP A 179 2.44 -25.98 -1.70
N PHE A 180 3.71 -26.35 -1.65
CA PHE A 180 4.44 -26.57 -0.40
C PHE A 180 4.64 -25.28 0.40
N HIS A 181 4.90 -24.14 -0.27
CA HIS A 181 5.00 -22.85 0.41
C HIS A 181 3.67 -22.47 1.03
N SER A 182 2.57 -22.63 0.29
CA SER A 182 1.21 -22.34 0.76
C SER A 182 0.82 -23.21 1.97
N GLN A 183 1.06 -24.52 1.91
CA GLN A 183 0.80 -25.42 3.05
C GLN A 183 1.66 -25.10 4.27
N PHE A 184 2.93 -24.74 4.06
CA PHE A 184 3.81 -24.33 5.13
C PHE A 184 3.30 -23.06 5.81
N LEU A 185 3.02 -22.01 5.03
CA LEU A 185 2.45 -20.76 5.52
C LEU A 185 1.15 -21.00 6.30
N GLU A 186 0.21 -21.76 5.74
CA GLU A 186 -1.06 -22.10 6.40
C GLU A 186 -0.84 -22.72 7.79
N LYS A 187 0.06 -23.70 7.89
CA LYS A 187 0.41 -24.32 9.18
C LYS A 187 1.06 -23.35 10.17
N THR A 188 1.84 -22.38 9.69
CA THR A 188 2.40 -21.35 10.59
C THR A 188 1.35 -20.36 11.10
N LEU A 189 0.22 -20.21 10.40
CA LEU A 189 -0.90 -19.31 10.76
C LEU A 189 -1.95 -19.96 11.67
N GLU A 190 -2.00 -21.30 11.70
CA GLU A 190 -2.94 -22.06 12.53
C GLU A 190 -2.67 -21.80 14.02
N HIS A 191 -3.70 -21.39 14.77
CA HIS A 191 -3.57 -21.00 16.18
C HIS A 191 -2.95 -22.11 17.03
N GLU A 192 -3.33 -23.37 16.74
CA GLU A 192 -2.81 -24.54 17.43
C GLU A 192 -1.30 -24.74 17.26
N TYR A 193 -0.73 -24.31 16.13
CA TYR A 193 0.67 -24.61 15.77
C TYR A 193 1.59 -23.40 15.75
N SER A 194 1.04 -22.21 15.55
CA SER A 194 1.77 -20.97 15.32
C SER A 194 2.87 -20.73 16.37
N ASN A 195 2.54 -20.84 17.66
CA ASN A 195 3.48 -20.51 18.73
C ASN A 195 4.78 -21.33 18.69
N PHE A 196 4.70 -22.64 18.45
CA PHE A 196 5.91 -23.46 18.40
C PHE A 196 6.63 -23.36 17.04
N PHE A 197 5.94 -23.03 15.95
CA PHE A 197 6.60 -22.62 14.70
C PHE A 197 7.42 -21.36 14.90
N LEU A 198 6.83 -20.31 15.50
CA LEU A 198 7.54 -19.07 15.78
C LEU A 198 8.72 -19.29 16.73
N GLN A 199 8.58 -20.14 17.76
CA GLN A 199 9.72 -20.52 18.61
C GLN A 199 10.83 -21.21 17.81
N ALA A 200 10.48 -22.16 16.94
CA ALA A 200 11.45 -22.84 16.09
C ALA A 200 12.18 -21.86 15.16
N PHE A 201 11.44 -20.93 14.55
CA PHE A 201 12.02 -19.90 13.69
C PHE A 201 13.00 -19.00 14.43
N ARG A 202 12.70 -18.59 15.67
CA ARG A 202 13.64 -17.82 16.49
C ARG A 202 14.91 -18.60 16.81
N GLU A 203 14.79 -19.88 17.16
CA GLU A 203 15.95 -20.72 17.42
C GLU A 203 16.80 -20.91 16.15
N ILE A 204 16.17 -21.08 14.98
CA ILE A 204 16.87 -21.18 13.69
C ILE A 204 17.52 -19.84 13.31
N ASP A 205 16.84 -18.71 13.47
CA ASP A 205 17.42 -17.40 13.15
C ASP A 205 18.61 -17.06 14.07
N ASN A 206 18.58 -17.49 15.33
CA ASN A 206 19.65 -17.25 16.30
C ASN A 206 20.82 -18.23 16.17
N ASN A 207 20.54 -19.52 15.98
CA ASN A 207 21.54 -20.59 16.04
C ASN A 207 21.89 -21.19 14.68
N GLY A 208 21.06 -20.97 13.66
CA GLY A 208 21.09 -21.66 12.36
C GLY A 208 20.36 -23.00 12.32
N PHE A 209 19.94 -23.53 13.48
CA PHE A 209 19.36 -24.87 13.63
C PHE A 209 18.56 -25.01 14.95
N LEU A 210 17.80 -26.11 15.05
CA LEU A 210 17.14 -26.61 16.26
C LEU A 210 17.94 -27.77 16.85
N HIS A 211 18.09 -27.80 18.17
CA HIS A 211 18.62 -28.99 18.85
C HIS A 211 17.59 -30.13 18.85
N ASP A 212 18.04 -31.39 18.91
CA ASP A 212 17.13 -32.55 19.03
C ASP A 212 16.17 -32.42 20.24
N SER A 213 16.66 -31.83 21.34
CA SER A 213 15.86 -31.55 22.54
C SER A 213 14.68 -30.60 22.31
N PHE A 214 14.70 -29.79 21.24
CA PHE A 214 13.54 -28.98 20.85
C PHE A 214 12.32 -29.85 20.56
N PHE A 215 12.52 -30.99 19.88
CA PHE A 215 11.45 -31.90 19.48
C PHE A 215 10.86 -32.70 20.65
N ASP A 216 11.55 -32.71 21.80
CA ASP A 216 11.07 -33.36 23.02
C ASP A 216 10.23 -32.44 23.91
N LYS A 217 10.11 -31.15 23.56
CA LYS A 217 9.19 -30.20 24.22
C LYS A 217 7.76 -30.72 24.12
N GLU A 218 7.04 -30.66 25.25
CA GLU A 218 5.63 -31.02 25.32
C GLU A 218 4.75 -29.80 25.09
N VAL A 219 3.80 -29.94 24.18
CA VAL A 219 2.82 -28.91 23.83
C VAL A 219 1.40 -29.47 24.00
N ILE A 220 0.42 -28.59 24.08
CA ILE A 220 -0.99 -28.96 24.16
C ILE A 220 -1.61 -28.76 22.78
N ILE A 221 -2.18 -29.83 22.22
CA ILE A 221 -2.86 -29.87 20.92
C ILE A 221 -4.22 -30.53 21.16
N ASN A 222 -5.31 -29.86 20.81
CA ASN A 222 -6.67 -30.32 21.04
C ASN A 222 -6.91 -30.84 22.47
N ASN A 223 -6.40 -30.12 23.48
CA ASN A 223 -6.43 -30.50 24.90
C ASN A 223 -5.64 -31.77 25.29
N HIS A 224 -4.78 -32.28 24.41
CA HIS A 224 -3.90 -33.41 24.67
C HIS A 224 -2.43 -32.97 24.75
N ARG A 225 -1.70 -33.46 25.75
CA ARG A 225 -0.26 -33.23 25.90
C ARG A 225 0.50 -34.16 24.95
N THR A 226 1.24 -33.58 24.01
CA THR A 226 1.96 -34.30 22.94
C THR A 226 3.36 -33.73 22.80
N LYS A 227 4.34 -34.59 22.46
CA LYS A 227 5.70 -34.13 22.14
C LYS A 227 5.77 -33.61 20.71
N LEU A 228 6.55 -32.55 20.48
CA LEU A 228 6.69 -31.96 19.13
C LEU A 228 7.08 -32.98 18.06
N ARG A 229 7.94 -33.95 18.39
CA ARG A 229 8.35 -35.05 17.51
C ARG A 229 7.18 -35.89 16.95
N GLN A 230 6.05 -35.93 17.64
CA GLN A 230 4.87 -36.71 17.26
C GLN A 230 3.89 -35.93 16.36
N ILE A 231 4.15 -34.64 16.12
CA ILE A 231 3.25 -33.77 15.36
C ILE A 231 3.75 -33.68 13.91
N ASN A 232 3.20 -34.51 13.03
CA ASN A 232 3.57 -34.51 11.61
C ASN A 232 3.33 -33.14 10.93
N GLN A 233 2.33 -32.38 11.39
CA GLN A 233 2.02 -31.03 10.93
C GLN A 233 3.17 -30.04 11.19
N PHE A 234 4.07 -30.35 12.12
CA PHE A 234 5.27 -29.58 12.43
C PHE A 234 6.52 -30.24 11.84
N THR A 235 6.77 -31.51 12.18
CA THR A 235 8.03 -32.19 11.90
C THR A 235 8.32 -32.35 10.40
N LYS A 236 7.29 -32.45 9.55
CA LYS A 236 7.46 -32.65 8.10
C LYS A 236 8.20 -31.51 7.39
N TYR A 237 8.37 -30.35 8.02
CA TYR A 237 9.04 -29.18 7.44
C TYR A 237 10.52 -29.06 7.81
N PHE A 238 11.00 -29.92 8.72
CA PHE A 238 12.38 -29.93 9.17
C PHE A 238 13.09 -31.21 8.75
N SER A 239 14.38 -31.11 8.46
CA SER A 239 15.26 -32.24 8.19
C SER A 239 16.34 -32.33 9.26
N ALA A 240 16.70 -33.56 9.63
CA ALA A 240 17.82 -33.83 10.52
C ALA A 240 19.14 -33.70 9.76
N TYR A 241 20.16 -33.16 10.43
CA TYR A 241 21.49 -32.94 9.92
C TYR A 241 22.54 -33.13 11.02
N TRP A 242 23.80 -33.25 10.60
CA TRP A 242 24.93 -33.45 11.50
C TRP A 242 25.68 -32.15 11.76
N LYS A 243 25.79 -31.75 13.02
CA LYS A 243 26.68 -30.65 13.41
C LYS A 243 28.09 -31.20 13.66
N THR A 244 29.06 -30.75 12.87
CA THR A 244 30.47 -31.13 13.02
C THR A 244 31.32 -29.89 13.28
N GLU A 245 32.26 -29.98 14.22
CA GLU A 245 33.27 -28.93 14.39
C GLU A 245 34.45 -29.21 13.46
N ILE A 246 34.75 -28.26 12.58
CA ILE A 246 35.91 -28.30 11.71
C ILE A 246 36.98 -27.38 12.31
N PRO A 247 38.13 -27.91 12.75
CA PRO A 247 39.24 -27.09 13.19
C PRO A 247 39.82 -26.32 12.00
N THR A 248 39.88 -24.99 12.10
CA THR A 248 40.63 -24.12 11.18
C THR A 248 41.90 -23.61 11.87
N LYS A 249 42.84 -23.06 11.10
CA LYS A 249 44.18 -22.66 11.62
C LYS A 249 44.14 -21.72 12.83
N GLU A 250 43.05 -20.98 13.03
CA GLU A 250 42.94 -19.96 14.10
C GLU A 250 41.70 -20.13 15.00
N THR A 251 40.70 -20.93 14.59
CA THR A 251 39.43 -21.16 15.33
C THR A 251 38.81 -22.52 14.98
N SER A 252 37.98 -23.10 15.84
CA SER A 252 37.03 -24.14 15.40
C SER A 252 35.80 -23.48 14.79
N ARG A 253 35.32 -23.96 13.64
CA ARG A 253 34.05 -23.54 13.04
C ARG A 253 33.08 -24.72 13.07
N SER A 254 31.90 -24.52 13.63
CA SER A 254 30.81 -25.49 13.49
C SER A 254 30.23 -25.41 12.07
N VAL A 255 30.12 -26.55 11.40
CA VAL A 255 29.51 -26.71 10.08
C VAL A 255 28.38 -27.72 10.18
N ILE A 256 27.26 -27.43 9.51
CA ILE A 256 26.14 -28.36 9.36
C ILE A 256 26.41 -29.19 8.11
N CYS A 257 26.69 -30.48 8.29
CA CYS A 257 26.89 -31.42 7.21
C CYS A 257 25.53 -31.93 6.73
N LEU A 258 25.25 -31.72 5.44
CA LEU A 258 24.00 -32.10 4.78
C LEU A 258 23.94 -33.59 4.36
N TYR A 259 24.87 -34.43 4.84
CA TYR A 259 25.06 -35.81 4.39
C TYR A 259 24.16 -36.82 5.13
N ASP A 260 23.70 -37.83 4.39
CA ASP A 260 22.90 -38.97 4.85
C ASP A 260 23.73 -40.03 5.61
N GLU A 261 24.55 -39.64 6.58
CA GLU A 261 25.20 -40.65 7.44
C GLU A 261 24.19 -41.32 8.38
N ILE A 262 24.30 -42.64 8.53
CA ILE A 262 23.40 -43.49 9.32
C ILE A 262 23.48 -43.12 10.81
N LEU A 263 22.32 -42.98 11.45
CA LEU A 263 22.18 -42.72 12.89
C LEU A 263 22.78 -43.87 13.71
N ASN A 264 23.95 -43.67 14.32
CA ASN A 264 24.45 -44.51 15.41
C ASN A 264 24.22 -43.76 16.74
N ASP A 265 23.76 -44.48 17.78
CA ASP A 265 23.33 -43.91 19.07
C ASP A 265 24.39 -43.02 19.75
N GLU A 266 25.68 -43.25 19.50
CA GLU A 266 26.80 -42.48 20.06
C GLU A 266 26.89 -41.03 19.53
N ASN A 267 26.33 -40.73 18.36
CA ASN A 267 26.39 -39.39 17.74
C ASN A 267 25.07 -38.60 17.86
N ARG A 268 24.07 -39.10 18.58
CA ARG A 268 22.74 -38.45 18.69
C ARG A 268 22.80 -37.02 19.23
N GLN A 269 23.79 -36.70 20.07
CA GLN A 269 24.02 -35.33 20.59
C GLN A 269 24.47 -34.33 19.51
N LYS A 270 24.96 -34.80 18.36
CA LYS A 270 25.38 -33.97 17.22
C LYS A 270 24.25 -33.75 16.21
N VAL A 271 23.10 -34.40 16.40
CA VAL A 271 21.94 -34.24 15.52
C VAL A 271 21.29 -32.89 15.79
N VAL A 272 21.14 -32.13 14.72
CA VAL A 272 20.43 -30.85 14.70
C VAL A 272 19.39 -30.88 13.59
N TYR A 273 18.38 -30.03 13.67
CA TYR A 273 17.36 -29.93 12.65
C TYR A 273 17.37 -28.54 12.03
N THR A 274 17.14 -28.43 10.73
CA THR A 274 16.86 -27.14 10.10
C THR A 274 15.75 -27.28 9.08
N MET A 275 15.29 -26.14 8.56
CA MET A 275 14.27 -26.11 7.51
C MET A 275 14.73 -26.95 6.32
N LYS A 276 13.79 -27.68 5.71
CA LYS A 276 14.09 -28.42 4.47
C LYS A 276 14.67 -27.48 3.41
N PRO A 277 15.67 -27.90 2.61
CA PRO A 277 16.37 -27.02 1.69
C PRO A 277 15.44 -26.28 0.70
N TYR A 278 14.40 -26.96 0.21
CA TYR A 278 13.41 -26.38 -0.70
C TYR A 278 12.47 -25.34 -0.04
N LEU A 279 12.40 -25.27 1.31
CA LEU A 279 11.66 -24.24 2.04
C LEU A 279 12.55 -23.11 2.54
N MET A 280 13.86 -23.35 2.64
CA MET A 280 14.79 -22.39 3.26
C MET A 280 14.76 -21.03 2.58
N GLN A 281 14.81 -21.01 1.23
CA GLN A 281 14.76 -19.76 0.47
C GLN A 281 13.44 -19.01 0.70
N TYR A 282 12.31 -19.72 0.65
CA TYR A 282 11.00 -19.12 0.93
C TYR A 282 10.93 -18.56 2.36
N TYR A 283 11.38 -19.33 3.34
CA TYR A 283 11.41 -18.91 4.75
C TYR A 283 12.29 -17.68 4.97
N GLN A 284 13.43 -17.59 4.30
CA GLN A 284 14.37 -16.48 4.44
C GLN A 284 13.88 -15.19 3.75
N LEU A 285 13.25 -15.31 2.59
CA LEU A 285 12.95 -14.15 1.73
C LEU A 285 11.48 -13.70 1.73
N HIS A 286 10.53 -14.59 1.99
CA HIS A 286 9.11 -14.32 1.67
C HIS A 286 8.13 -14.70 2.78
N TRP A 287 8.46 -15.70 3.61
CA TRP A 287 7.52 -16.23 4.62
C TRP A 287 6.99 -15.15 5.56
N PHE A 288 7.84 -14.21 5.99
CA PHE A 288 7.43 -13.23 7.00
C PHE A 288 6.46 -12.19 6.44
N GLU A 289 6.70 -11.69 5.23
CA GLU A 289 5.77 -10.81 4.51
C GLU A 289 4.42 -11.52 4.29
N ASP A 290 4.46 -12.77 3.81
CA ASP A 290 3.28 -13.61 3.58
C ASP A 290 2.50 -13.90 4.88
N PHE A 291 3.21 -14.13 5.98
CA PHE A 291 2.65 -14.32 7.32
C PHE A 291 1.92 -13.05 7.77
N CYS A 292 2.57 -11.88 7.72
CA CYS A 292 1.97 -10.61 8.10
C CYS A 292 0.74 -10.28 7.23
N SER A 293 0.87 -10.42 5.91
CA SER A 293 -0.23 -10.18 4.96
C SER A 293 -1.44 -11.08 5.23
N SER A 294 -1.19 -12.37 5.49
CA SER A 294 -2.26 -13.34 5.78
C SER A 294 -2.98 -13.07 7.09
N LEU A 295 -2.27 -12.54 8.10
CA LEU A 295 -2.89 -12.09 9.35
C LEU A 295 -3.71 -10.81 9.14
N LEU A 296 -3.18 -9.81 8.42
CA LEU A 296 -3.90 -8.57 8.12
C LEU A 296 -5.23 -8.82 7.42
N LYS A 297 -5.25 -9.73 6.42
CA LYS A 297 -6.49 -10.14 5.72
C LYS A 297 -7.56 -10.74 6.63
N LYS A 298 -7.17 -11.23 7.81
CA LYS A 298 -8.06 -11.84 8.81
C LYS A 298 -8.39 -10.90 9.97
N ILE A 299 -7.77 -9.72 10.06
CA ILE A 299 -8.11 -8.73 11.08
C ILE A 299 -9.53 -8.27 10.84
N ASN A 300 -10.38 -8.52 11.82
CA ASN A 300 -11.75 -8.00 11.87
C ASN A 300 -11.92 -7.20 13.17
N THR A 301 -12.44 -5.99 13.04
CA THR A 301 -12.68 -5.07 14.16
C THR A 301 -13.84 -4.15 13.81
N LYS A 302 -14.51 -3.63 14.84
CA LYS A 302 -15.57 -2.62 14.68
C LYS A 302 -15.02 -1.21 14.51
N HIS A 303 -13.73 -1.00 14.83
CA HIS A 303 -13.10 0.32 14.87
C HIS A 303 -12.59 0.81 13.51
N PHE A 304 -12.34 -0.09 12.57
CA PHE A 304 -11.90 0.25 11.22
C PHE A 304 -12.17 -0.92 10.28
N LYS A 305 -12.17 -0.63 8.98
CA LYS A 305 -12.31 -1.62 7.92
C LYS A 305 -11.14 -1.51 6.96
N ILE A 306 -10.45 -2.63 6.73
CA ILE A 306 -9.45 -2.72 5.66
C ILE A 306 -10.22 -2.90 4.35
N GLU A 307 -10.21 -1.89 3.49
CA GLU A 307 -10.91 -1.91 2.20
C GLU A 307 -10.03 -2.47 1.09
N HIS A 308 -8.73 -2.16 1.15
CA HIS A 308 -7.77 -2.59 0.16
C HIS A 308 -6.49 -3.13 0.80
N ILE A 309 -5.88 -4.11 0.14
CA ILE A 309 -4.57 -4.65 0.49
C ILE A 309 -3.80 -5.01 -0.78
N LEU A 310 -2.63 -4.39 -0.96
CA LEU A 310 -1.64 -4.76 -1.96
C LEU A 310 -0.40 -5.31 -1.26
N THR A 311 0.19 -6.36 -1.84
CA THR A 311 1.31 -7.08 -1.24
C THR A 311 2.40 -7.28 -2.28
N ASN A 312 3.65 -7.01 -1.90
CA ASN A 312 4.86 -7.22 -2.69
C ASN A 312 4.71 -6.59 -4.08
N ARG A 313 4.48 -5.27 -4.09
CA ARG A 313 4.24 -4.48 -5.30
C ARG A 313 5.35 -3.47 -5.50
N GLU A 314 5.84 -3.38 -6.74
CA GLU A 314 6.76 -2.31 -7.16
C GLU A 314 5.98 -1.13 -7.71
N PHE A 315 6.36 0.06 -7.24
CA PHE A 315 5.81 1.33 -7.67
C PHE A 315 6.89 2.20 -8.29
N ASN A 316 6.47 3.12 -9.16
CA ASN A 316 7.27 4.24 -9.61
C ASN A 316 6.52 5.55 -9.37
N PHE A 317 6.83 6.21 -8.25
CA PHE A 317 6.14 7.41 -7.79
C PHE A 317 6.50 8.67 -8.58
N PHE A 318 7.59 8.66 -9.34
CA PHE A 318 7.92 9.75 -10.28
C PHE A 318 7.09 9.65 -11.58
N GLU A 319 6.27 8.61 -11.71
CA GLU A 319 5.47 8.29 -12.88
C GLU A 319 6.27 8.12 -14.19
N ASP A 320 7.60 8.27 -14.17
CA ASP A 320 8.46 8.10 -15.34
C ASP A 320 9.07 6.69 -15.37
N PRO A 321 8.60 5.81 -16.27
CA PRO A 321 9.07 4.42 -16.36
C PRO A 321 10.56 4.29 -16.72
N GLU A 322 11.24 5.35 -17.19
CA GLU A 322 12.65 5.32 -17.60
C GLU A 322 13.63 5.69 -16.48
N THR A 323 13.19 6.36 -15.42
CA THR A 323 14.07 6.83 -14.33
C THR A 323 14.69 5.71 -13.50
N GLY A 324 14.22 4.46 -13.65
CA GLY A 324 14.65 3.33 -12.82
C GLY A 324 14.29 3.49 -11.33
N GLN A 325 13.50 4.51 -10.96
CA GLN A 325 13.14 4.85 -9.59
C GLN A 325 12.02 3.95 -9.06
N ARG A 326 12.33 2.66 -8.92
CA ARG A 326 11.39 1.66 -8.41
C ARG A 326 11.42 1.62 -6.90
N ARG A 327 10.26 1.43 -6.28
CA ARG A 327 10.15 1.13 -4.85
C ARG A 327 9.18 -0.02 -4.66
N GLU A 328 9.68 -1.13 -4.16
CA GLU A 328 8.85 -2.18 -3.60
C GLU A 328 8.25 -1.71 -2.27
N ILE A 329 6.96 -1.96 -2.06
CA ILE A 329 6.31 -1.86 -0.74
C ILE A 329 5.78 -3.25 -0.40
N ASP A 330 6.20 -3.78 0.75
CA ASP A 330 5.86 -5.14 1.18
C ASP A 330 4.34 -5.28 1.35
N ILE A 331 3.71 -4.35 2.08
CA ILE A 331 2.24 -4.30 2.20
C ILE A 331 1.75 -2.84 2.17
N LEU A 332 0.76 -2.54 1.34
CA LEU A 332 0.05 -1.26 1.32
C LEU A 332 -1.43 -1.50 1.66
N LEU A 333 -1.93 -0.78 2.65
CA LEU A 333 -3.31 -0.86 3.13
C LEU A 333 -4.08 0.40 2.78
N GLY A 334 -5.33 0.21 2.36
CA GLY A 334 -6.37 1.23 2.37
C GLY A 334 -7.37 0.92 3.47
N VAL A 335 -7.49 1.80 4.47
CA VAL A 335 -8.30 1.57 5.67
C VAL A 335 -9.32 2.69 5.82
N SER A 336 -10.55 2.36 6.21
CA SER A 336 -11.61 3.32 6.52
C SER A 336 -12.06 3.23 7.98
N ASN A 337 -12.38 4.39 8.58
CA ASN A 337 -12.97 4.52 9.91
C ASN A 337 -13.83 5.80 9.95
N ASP A 338 -15.11 5.70 10.33
CA ASP A 338 -16.04 6.82 10.50
C ASP A 338 -15.91 7.92 9.41
N LYS A 339 -16.05 7.50 8.14
CA LYS A 339 -15.93 8.32 6.91
C LYS A 339 -14.53 8.82 6.55
N LYS A 340 -13.52 8.63 7.39
CA LYS A 340 -12.12 8.90 7.06
C LYS A 340 -11.50 7.72 6.33
N TYR A 341 -10.61 8.01 5.39
CA TYR A 341 -9.79 7.02 4.70
C TYR A 341 -8.31 7.31 4.95
N ARG A 342 -7.56 6.28 5.30
CA ARG A 342 -6.11 6.34 5.53
C ARG A 342 -5.39 5.26 4.74
N THR A 343 -4.23 5.63 4.20
CA THR A 343 -3.34 4.73 3.47
C THR A 343 -2.10 4.44 4.31
N ILE A 344 -1.77 3.17 4.50
CA ILE A 344 -0.71 2.76 5.42
C ILE A 344 0.25 1.83 4.69
N ALA A 345 1.53 2.20 4.65
CA ALA A 345 2.59 1.36 4.10
C ALA A 345 3.27 0.58 5.23
N ILE A 346 3.48 -0.71 5.03
CA ILE A 346 4.10 -1.60 6.00
C ILE A 346 5.33 -2.24 5.38
N GLU A 347 6.45 -2.16 6.10
CA GLU A 347 7.69 -2.86 5.79
C GLU A 347 7.88 -4.01 6.77
N CYS A 348 8.07 -5.22 6.25
CA CYS A 348 8.28 -6.43 7.03
C CYS A 348 9.76 -6.82 6.99
N LYS A 349 10.35 -7.11 8.16
CA LYS A 349 11.71 -7.60 8.28
C LYS A 349 11.78 -8.72 9.31
N LYS A 350 12.48 -9.83 9.00
CA LYS A 350 12.67 -10.91 9.97
C LYS A 350 13.41 -10.44 11.22
N THR A 351 14.39 -9.58 11.05
CA THR A 351 15.03 -8.88 12.16
C THR A 351 14.87 -7.39 11.92
N ILE A 352 14.42 -6.66 12.93
CA ILE A 352 14.33 -5.20 12.89
C ILE A 352 15.50 -4.62 13.68
N SER A 353 16.16 -3.64 13.07
CA SER A 353 17.26 -2.88 13.66
C SER A 353 17.11 -1.39 13.36
N HIS A 354 17.78 -0.55 14.16
CA HIS A 354 17.83 0.89 13.92
C HIS A 354 18.39 1.20 12.52
N SER A 355 19.39 0.42 12.08
CA SER A 355 20.00 0.59 10.75
C SER A 355 19.03 0.29 9.60
N GLU A 356 18.16 -0.70 9.77
CA GLU A 356 17.16 -1.08 8.77
C GLU A 356 16.04 -0.05 8.70
N ILE A 357 15.50 0.36 9.86
CA ILE A 357 14.50 1.43 9.94
C ILE A 357 15.04 2.68 9.24
N LYS A 358 16.26 3.11 9.56
CA LYS A 358 16.89 4.27 8.93
C LYS A 358 16.99 4.11 7.41
N LYS A 359 17.51 2.99 6.90
CA LYS A 359 17.63 2.73 5.46
C LYS A 359 16.27 2.75 4.75
N THR A 360 15.24 2.16 5.35
CA THR A 360 13.89 2.16 4.80
C THR A 360 13.29 3.57 4.79
N ASN A 361 13.45 4.31 5.88
CA ASN A 361 13.02 5.71 5.99
C ASN A 361 13.74 6.62 4.98
N ASP A 362 15.05 6.44 4.78
CA ASP A 362 15.82 7.17 3.77
C ASP A 362 15.32 6.85 2.34
N LYS A 363 14.94 5.60 2.06
CA LYS A 363 14.32 5.22 0.78
C LYS A 363 12.95 5.86 0.60
N ILE A 364 12.11 5.92 1.63
CA ILE A 364 10.81 6.58 1.60
C ILE A 364 10.99 8.06 1.25
N LYS A 365 11.88 8.77 1.96
CA LYS A 365 12.16 10.18 1.68
C LYS A 365 12.64 10.38 0.25
N ASN A 366 13.62 9.58 -0.20
CA ASN A 366 14.25 9.79 -1.51
C ASN A 366 13.41 9.32 -2.71
N ARG A 367 12.49 8.36 -2.54
CA ARG A 367 11.75 7.75 -3.66
C ARG A 367 10.26 8.07 -3.67
N ILE A 368 9.69 8.49 -2.55
CA ILE A 368 8.27 8.81 -2.40
C ILE A 368 8.13 10.32 -2.18
N PHE A 369 8.72 10.86 -1.12
CA PHE A 369 8.55 12.28 -0.79
C PHE A 369 9.20 13.20 -1.83
N LYS A 370 10.40 12.88 -2.33
CA LYS A 370 11.02 13.64 -3.44
C LYS A 370 10.23 13.60 -4.74
N ALA A 371 9.33 12.62 -4.91
CA ALA A 371 8.44 12.58 -6.06
C ALA A 371 7.19 13.48 -5.86
N GLY A 372 7.08 14.20 -4.75
CA GLY A 372 5.87 14.96 -4.39
C GLY A 372 4.69 14.07 -3.99
N PHE A 373 4.93 12.79 -3.73
CA PHE A 373 3.87 11.82 -3.51
C PHE A 373 3.44 11.82 -2.04
N ASN A 374 2.34 12.51 -1.72
CA ASN A 374 1.79 12.65 -0.37
C ASN A 374 0.59 11.72 -0.09
N ALA A 375 0.54 10.54 -0.74
CA ALA A 375 -0.62 9.65 -0.65
C ALA A 375 -0.49 8.54 0.39
N ILE A 376 0.59 8.47 1.19
CA ILE A 376 0.76 7.50 2.31
C ILE A 376 0.67 8.28 3.63
N ASP A 377 -0.35 7.98 4.43
CA ASP A 377 -0.62 8.68 5.68
C ASP A 377 0.24 8.19 6.85
N ALA A 378 0.68 6.92 6.84
CA ALA A 378 1.53 6.36 7.89
C ALA A 378 2.39 5.20 7.42
N TYR A 379 3.50 4.98 8.13
CA TYR A 379 4.43 3.88 7.88
C TYR A 379 4.55 2.96 9.10
N ILE A 380 4.59 1.65 8.89
CA ILE A 380 4.76 0.67 9.98
C ILE A 380 5.91 -0.29 9.64
N HIS A 381 6.93 -0.34 10.49
CA HIS A 381 7.99 -1.33 10.42
C HIS A 381 7.67 -2.49 11.35
N ILE A 382 7.57 -3.70 10.81
CA ILE A 382 7.27 -4.91 11.57
C ILE A 382 8.49 -5.82 11.55
N GLY A 383 8.98 -6.17 12.74
CA GLY A 383 10.05 -7.12 13.00
C GLY A 383 9.53 -8.46 13.51
N PHE A 384 10.13 -9.58 13.11
CA PHE A 384 9.93 -10.85 13.83
C PHE A 384 10.84 -10.95 15.07
N ASN A 385 12.09 -10.51 14.92
CA ASN A 385 13.10 -10.38 15.97
C ASN A 385 13.48 -8.91 16.13
N ASN A 386 13.81 -8.48 17.35
CA ASN A 386 14.39 -7.16 17.62
C ASN A 386 15.88 -7.32 17.90
N ASN A 387 16.73 -6.57 17.17
CA ASN A 387 18.16 -6.55 17.41
C ASN A 387 18.55 -5.43 18.41
N ASP A 388 18.25 -4.19 18.05
CA ASP A 388 18.73 -2.99 18.75
C ASP A 388 17.72 -1.83 18.76
N VAL A 389 16.47 -2.06 18.36
CA VAL A 389 15.44 -1.02 18.38
C VAL A 389 14.94 -0.82 19.80
N VAL A 390 14.99 0.42 20.28
CA VAL A 390 14.37 0.82 21.54
C VAL A 390 12.90 1.13 21.29
N PHE A 391 12.01 0.38 21.95
CA PHE A 391 10.58 0.63 21.96
C PHE A 391 10.21 1.42 23.22
N ASP A 392 9.94 2.72 23.05
CA ASP A 392 9.82 3.71 24.12
C ASP A 392 8.36 4.06 24.46
N LYS A 393 7.40 3.48 23.73
CA LYS A 393 5.97 3.66 23.97
C LYS A 393 5.31 2.35 24.37
N THR A 394 4.26 2.44 25.18
CA THR A 394 3.46 1.29 25.62
C THR A 394 2.01 1.43 25.19
N ILE A 395 1.40 0.33 24.75
CA ILE A 395 -0.03 0.28 24.41
C ILE A 395 -0.85 0.24 25.70
N ASN A 396 -1.73 1.21 25.95
CA ASN A 396 -2.67 1.23 27.09
C ASN A 396 -2.02 0.91 28.45
N ASN A 397 -0.80 1.41 28.71
CA ASN A 397 0.00 1.09 29.92
C ASN A 397 0.24 -0.41 30.16
N SER A 398 0.19 -1.22 29.10
CA SER A 398 0.52 -2.65 29.14
C SER A 398 2.03 -2.87 28.94
N SER A 399 2.47 -4.13 29.07
CA SER A 399 3.83 -4.55 28.73
C SER A 399 4.09 -4.63 27.22
N ILE A 400 3.16 -4.18 26.38
CA ILE A 400 3.28 -4.24 24.93
C ILE A 400 3.88 -2.93 24.44
N GLU A 401 5.11 -3.01 23.96
CA GLU A 401 5.92 -1.86 23.57
C GLU A 401 5.95 -1.66 22.04
N TYR A 402 6.11 -0.41 21.63
CA TYR A 402 6.33 0.02 20.24
C TYR A 402 7.19 1.29 20.20
N LYS A 403 7.63 1.69 19.01
CA LYS A 403 8.25 3.00 18.74
C LYS A 403 7.32 3.81 17.84
N LEU A 404 7.23 5.11 18.10
CA LEU A 404 6.55 6.10 17.26
C LEU A 404 7.46 7.33 17.12
N ASP A 405 7.59 7.81 15.88
CA ASP A 405 8.44 8.93 15.52
C ASP A 405 7.99 9.49 14.15
N LEU A 406 8.59 10.58 13.66
CA LEU A 406 8.13 11.29 12.45
C LEU A 406 9.11 11.17 11.29
N LEU A 407 8.57 10.99 10.08
CA LEU A 407 9.29 11.12 8.82
C LEU A 407 9.12 12.51 8.27
N GLN A 408 10.14 13.33 8.46
CA GLN A 408 10.17 14.70 7.95
C GLN A 408 10.92 14.81 6.63
N CYS A 409 10.36 15.55 5.67
CA CYS A 409 11.02 15.92 4.43
C CYS A 409 11.40 17.42 4.44
N GLN A 410 12.61 17.73 4.89
CA GLN A 410 13.07 19.14 4.92
C GLN A 410 13.30 19.75 3.52
N GLU A 411 13.33 18.92 2.48
CA GLU A 411 13.66 19.33 1.11
C GLU A 411 12.43 19.66 0.25
N SER A 412 11.20 19.44 0.74
CA SER A 412 9.97 19.66 -0.02
C SER A 412 8.86 20.22 0.87
N GLU A 413 8.47 21.47 0.64
CA GLU A 413 7.34 22.12 1.34
C GLU A 413 5.97 21.54 0.95
N GLN A 414 5.92 20.68 -0.08
CA GLN A 414 4.70 20.10 -0.62
C GLN A 414 4.31 18.74 0.00
N VAL A 415 5.12 18.20 0.92
CA VAL A 415 4.90 16.87 1.52
C VAL A 415 4.78 17.00 3.02
N ASP A 416 3.67 16.50 3.56
CA ASP A 416 3.42 16.51 5.00
C ASP A 416 4.34 15.53 5.73
N ASP A 417 4.65 15.84 6.98
CA ASP A 417 5.31 14.90 7.88
C ASP A 417 4.40 13.68 8.08
N ALA A 418 4.96 12.48 7.97
CA ALA A 418 4.21 11.24 8.18
C ALA A 418 4.71 10.48 9.42
N PRO A 419 3.82 9.98 10.31
CA PRO A 419 4.24 9.12 11.40
C PRO A 419 4.82 7.81 10.88
N TYR A 420 5.84 7.31 11.57
CA TYR A 420 6.26 5.92 11.44
C TYR A 420 6.25 5.20 12.79
N TYR A 421 5.73 3.98 12.77
CA TYR A 421 5.68 3.07 13.89
C TYR A 421 6.69 1.96 13.67
N ALA A 422 7.24 1.41 14.76
CA ALA A 422 8.02 0.17 14.70
C ALA A 422 7.65 -0.78 15.82
N ILE A 423 7.49 -2.06 15.48
CA ILE A 423 7.14 -3.14 16.42
C ILE A 423 7.94 -4.41 16.14
N ALA A 424 8.14 -5.23 17.17
CA ALA A 424 8.56 -6.63 17.01
C ALA A 424 7.46 -7.57 17.50
N ILE A 425 7.16 -8.64 16.77
CA ILE A 425 6.01 -9.51 17.06
C ILE A 425 6.43 -10.81 17.78
N LYS A 426 5.69 -11.15 18.84
CA LYS A 426 5.96 -12.32 19.69
C LYS A 426 5.10 -13.54 19.32
N SER A 427 3.85 -13.30 18.98
CA SER A 427 2.86 -14.28 18.54
C SER A 427 1.89 -13.66 17.55
N ARG A 428 0.92 -14.46 17.08
CA ARG A 428 -0.18 -13.97 16.25
C ARG A 428 -1.06 -12.96 17.00
N GLU A 429 -1.34 -13.23 18.27
CA GLU A 429 -2.17 -12.38 19.12
C GLU A 429 -1.46 -11.05 19.39
N ASP A 430 -0.15 -11.09 19.64
CA ASP A 430 0.67 -9.88 19.79
C ASP A 430 0.69 -9.04 18.50
N PHE A 431 0.80 -9.68 17.32
CA PHE A 431 0.65 -9.00 16.03
C PHE A 431 -0.72 -8.31 15.93
N GLU A 432 -1.80 -9.05 16.17
CA GLU A 432 -3.16 -8.54 16.02
C GLU A 432 -3.46 -7.38 16.98
N SER A 433 -3.08 -7.52 18.26
CA SER A 433 -3.27 -6.48 19.27
C SER A 433 -2.48 -5.20 18.93
N LYS A 434 -1.21 -5.32 18.50
CA LYS A 434 -0.40 -4.17 18.12
C LYS A 434 -0.93 -3.46 16.89
N LEU A 435 -1.28 -4.20 15.84
CA LEU A 435 -1.77 -3.60 14.59
C LEU A 435 -3.12 -2.92 14.79
N LYS A 436 -4.04 -3.54 15.55
CA LYS A 436 -5.32 -2.91 15.88
C LYS A 436 -5.11 -1.57 16.59
N PHE A 437 -4.23 -1.55 17.59
CA PHE A 437 -3.92 -0.32 18.32
C PHE A 437 -3.29 0.74 17.41
N ILE A 438 -2.24 0.39 16.65
CA ILE A 438 -1.53 1.35 15.80
C ILE A 438 -2.44 1.95 14.73
N ILE A 439 -3.27 1.13 14.08
CA ILE A 439 -4.21 1.63 13.07
C ILE A 439 -5.23 2.58 13.72
N SER A 440 -5.77 2.25 14.89
CA SER A 440 -6.66 3.15 15.63
C SER A 440 -5.97 4.46 16.01
N ASP A 441 -4.72 4.41 16.52
CA ASP A 441 -3.92 5.59 16.85
C ASP A 441 -3.66 6.48 15.63
N ILE A 442 -3.42 5.88 14.45
CA ILE A 442 -3.30 6.63 13.19
C ILE A 442 -4.57 7.43 12.91
N PHE A 443 -5.77 6.89 13.12
CA PHE A 443 -7.01 7.66 12.89
C PHE A 443 -7.31 8.72 13.95
N GLU A 444 -6.85 8.50 15.19
CA GLU A 444 -7.08 9.41 16.32
C GLU A 444 -6.11 10.60 16.33
N GLN A 445 -4.85 10.37 15.98
CA GLN A 445 -3.77 11.36 16.12
C GLN A 445 -3.33 12.00 14.79
N TRP A 446 -3.62 11.37 13.65
CA TRP A 446 -3.12 11.75 12.32
C TRP A 446 -4.23 11.79 11.28
#